data_AF-A0A8J2WAD1-F1
#
_entry.id   AF-A0A8J2WAD1-F1
#
_cell.length_a   1.000
_cell.length_b   1.000
_cell.length_c   1.000
_cell.angle_alpha   90.00
_cell.angle_beta   90.00
_cell.angle_gamma   90.00
#
_symmetry.space_group_name_H-M   'P 1'
#
loop_
_entity.id
_entity.type
_entity.pdbx_description
1 polymer ?
#
loop_
_entity_poly.entity_id
_entity_poly.type
_entity_poly.pdbx_seq_one_letter_code
_entity_poly.pdbx_strand_id
1 'polypeptide(L)'
;MHTAHHMLLYGCSEPGADDLVWSCGEMQNNDIDSRYNTASPCQSGSQIVYAWARDAPSLKLPEDVGFLVGENSPIKYLVLQVHYMHKFPEGQTDNSGVLLQYTTERMPRQAGVFLLGTSGVIAPHRVEHMETACTLHEDKVIHPFAFRPHTHSLGTEVSGYVVRRASTGDEWRLLGRRDPQEPQMFYPVDDMDPIKKNDVLAARCVMNNTHEYPVKIGATNKDEMCNFYLMYWVQDDTPLSQKYCFSAGPPYYYWNRAIENFDRIPDRDINII
;
A
#
# COMPACT_ATOMS: atom_id res chain seq x y z
N MET A 1 -19.13 -20.01 -3.20
CA MET A 1 -18.22 -19.73 -2.08
C MET A 1 -16.84 -19.54 -2.66
N HIS A 2 -16.25 -18.36 -2.53
CA HIS A 2 -14.89 -18.10 -3.01
C HIS A 2 -13.87 -18.69 -2.03
N THR A 3 -12.96 -19.50 -2.55
CA THR A 3 -11.88 -20.19 -1.82
C THR A 3 -10.74 -19.24 -1.47
N ALA A 4 -10.40 -18.30 -2.35
CA ALA A 4 -9.48 -17.21 -2.08
C ALA A 4 -10.08 -16.20 -1.09
N HIS A 5 -9.29 -15.79 -0.11
CA HIS A 5 -9.65 -14.76 0.87
C HIS A 5 -9.33 -13.35 0.34
N HIS A 6 -8.13 -13.17 -0.22
CA HIS A 6 -7.74 -11.98 -0.97
C HIS A 6 -6.67 -12.33 -2.01
N MET A 7 -6.48 -11.45 -2.98
CA MET A 7 -5.48 -11.57 -4.03
C MET A 7 -4.77 -10.24 -4.22
N LEU A 8 -3.45 -10.28 -4.40
CA LEU A 8 -2.62 -9.12 -4.72
C LEU A 8 -1.85 -9.39 -6.01
N LEU A 9 -1.84 -8.43 -6.92
CA LEU A 9 -1.02 -8.48 -8.11
C LEU A 9 0.15 -7.51 -7.95
N TYR A 10 1.35 -8.05 -8.02
CA TYR A 10 2.59 -7.29 -7.97
C TYR A 10 3.16 -7.10 -9.36
N GLY A 11 3.68 -5.92 -9.62
CA GLY A 11 4.62 -5.68 -10.71
C GLY A 11 6.05 -5.79 -10.19
N CYS A 12 6.87 -6.61 -10.83
CA CYS A 12 8.26 -6.84 -10.44
C CYS A 12 9.22 -6.50 -11.58
N SER A 13 10.45 -6.09 -11.24
CA SER A 13 11.56 -6.18 -12.18
C SER A 13 12.08 -7.61 -12.28
N GLU A 14 12.12 -8.32 -11.15
CA GLU A 14 12.48 -9.74 -11.05
C GLU A 14 11.52 -10.43 -10.06
N PRO A 15 10.93 -11.58 -10.43
CA PRO A 15 10.08 -12.35 -9.51
C PRO A 15 10.90 -12.89 -8.34
N GLY A 16 10.25 -13.25 -7.23
CA GLY A 16 10.96 -13.82 -6.08
C GLY A 16 11.50 -15.22 -6.29
N ALA A 17 10.91 -15.99 -7.21
CA ALA A 17 11.37 -17.30 -7.61
C ALA A 17 11.05 -17.55 -9.10
N ASP A 18 11.79 -18.49 -9.70
CA ASP A 18 11.54 -18.97 -11.07
C ASP A 18 10.56 -20.15 -11.11
N ASP A 19 10.17 -20.67 -9.94
CA ASP A 19 9.16 -21.74 -9.81
C ASP A 19 7.79 -21.27 -10.32
N LEU A 20 6.98 -22.19 -10.85
CA LEU A 20 5.61 -21.86 -11.29
C LEU A 20 4.73 -21.32 -10.15
N VAL A 21 4.94 -21.84 -8.94
CA VAL A 21 4.27 -21.43 -7.70
C VAL A 21 5.26 -21.59 -6.55
N TRP A 22 5.28 -20.61 -5.66
CA TRP A 22 6.06 -20.64 -4.43
C TRP A 22 5.26 -20.07 -3.25
N SER A 23 5.68 -20.36 -2.02
CA SER A 23 5.13 -19.71 -0.85
C SER A 23 5.66 -18.29 -0.73
N CYS A 24 4.78 -17.30 -0.59
CA CYS A 24 5.18 -15.91 -0.39
C CYS A 24 5.85 -15.64 0.97
N GLY A 25 5.76 -16.57 1.92
CA GLY A 25 6.31 -16.44 3.28
C GLY A 25 5.62 -15.40 4.18
N GLU A 26 4.95 -14.42 3.59
CA GLU A 26 4.11 -13.43 4.28
C GLU A 26 2.97 -14.13 5.04
N MET A 27 2.76 -13.73 6.30
CA MET A 27 1.73 -14.29 7.19
C MET A 27 1.81 -15.80 7.50
N GLN A 28 2.92 -16.50 7.22
CA GLN A 28 3.07 -17.89 7.65
C GLN A 28 3.21 -18.01 9.18
N ASN A 29 2.41 -18.89 9.78
CA ASN A 29 2.55 -19.32 11.17
C ASN A 29 3.72 -20.31 11.34
N ASN A 30 4.96 -19.95 10.98
CA ASN A 30 6.16 -20.79 11.15
C ASN A 30 6.12 -22.24 10.58
N ASP A 31 5.01 -22.66 9.97
CA ASP A 31 4.86 -23.94 9.32
C ASP A 31 5.52 -23.84 7.94
N ILE A 32 6.75 -24.33 7.86
CA ILE A 32 7.48 -24.44 6.60
C ILE A 32 6.68 -25.40 5.71
N ASP A 33 6.10 -24.87 4.63
CA ASP A 33 5.51 -25.71 3.60
C ASP A 33 6.63 -26.51 2.95
N SER A 34 6.69 -27.81 3.21
CA SER A 34 7.72 -28.69 2.67
C SER A 34 7.57 -28.93 1.16
N ARG A 35 6.48 -28.46 0.53
CA ARG A 35 6.21 -28.66 -0.90
C ARG A 35 6.71 -27.52 -1.78
N TYR A 36 6.77 -26.30 -1.25
CA TYR A 36 7.09 -25.10 -2.04
C TYR A 36 8.27 -24.37 -1.45
N ASN A 37 9.15 -23.88 -2.32
CA ASN A 37 10.16 -22.90 -1.92
C ASN A 37 9.48 -21.65 -1.37
N THR A 38 10.16 -20.96 -0.46
CA THR A 38 9.67 -19.71 0.12
C THR A 38 10.47 -18.54 -0.42
N ALA A 39 9.78 -17.55 -0.99
CA ALA A 39 10.35 -16.31 -1.51
C ALA A 39 9.28 -15.20 -1.51
N SER A 40 9.68 -13.93 -1.43
CA SER A 40 8.73 -12.81 -1.58
C SER A 40 8.07 -12.81 -2.96
N PRO A 41 6.97 -12.06 -3.20
CA PRO A 41 6.39 -11.95 -4.54
C PRO A 41 7.40 -11.43 -5.59
N CYS A 42 8.20 -10.43 -5.24
CA CYS A 42 9.26 -9.91 -6.08
C CYS A 42 10.60 -10.02 -5.35
N GLN A 43 11.67 -10.38 -6.06
CA GLN A 43 13.04 -10.23 -5.58
C GLN A 43 13.45 -8.75 -5.64
N SER A 44 13.06 -8.05 -6.72
CA SER A 44 13.38 -6.64 -6.94
C SER A 44 12.23 -5.89 -7.63
N GLY A 45 12.20 -4.57 -7.41
CA GLY A 45 11.27 -3.66 -8.12
C GLY A 45 9.79 -3.85 -7.81
N SER A 46 9.47 -4.40 -6.64
CA SER A 46 8.09 -4.65 -6.20
C SER A 46 7.22 -3.40 -6.33
N GLN A 47 5.94 -3.58 -6.67
CA GLN A 47 4.89 -2.59 -6.53
C GLN A 47 3.54 -3.29 -6.61
N ILE A 48 2.59 -2.93 -5.74
CA ILE A 48 1.22 -3.45 -5.84
C ILE A 48 0.55 -2.74 -7.02
N VAL A 49 0.06 -3.51 -7.98
CA VAL A 49 -0.66 -3.02 -9.18
C VAL A 49 -2.17 -3.19 -9.00
N TYR A 50 -2.59 -4.23 -8.28
CA TYR A 50 -3.99 -4.52 -8.01
C TYR A 50 -4.16 -5.27 -6.69
N ALA A 51 -5.29 -5.04 -6.03
CA ALA A 51 -5.68 -5.75 -4.82
C ALA A 51 -7.17 -6.08 -4.90
N TRP A 52 -7.51 -7.31 -4.52
CA TRP A 52 -8.88 -7.80 -4.40
C TRP A 52 -9.08 -8.41 -3.03
N ALA A 53 -10.16 -8.03 -2.36
CA ALA A 53 -10.66 -8.70 -1.17
C ALA A 53 -12.03 -9.33 -1.48
N ARG A 54 -12.46 -10.29 -0.67
CA ARG A 54 -13.80 -10.89 -0.80
C ARG A 54 -14.87 -9.79 -0.90
N ASP A 55 -15.72 -9.92 -1.92
CA ASP A 55 -16.81 -8.98 -2.25
C ASP A 55 -16.38 -7.60 -2.79
N ALA A 56 -15.08 -7.39 -3.04
CA ALA A 56 -14.60 -6.20 -3.74
C ALA A 56 -15.06 -6.19 -5.21
N PRO A 57 -15.61 -5.07 -5.72
CA PRO A 57 -15.89 -4.91 -7.13
C PRO A 57 -14.59 -4.93 -7.95
N SER A 58 -14.71 -5.16 -9.26
CA SER A 58 -13.58 -5.03 -10.17
C SER A 58 -12.99 -3.61 -10.11
N LEU A 59 -11.67 -3.51 -10.01
CA LEU A 59 -10.98 -2.22 -10.19
C LEU A 59 -11.14 -1.79 -11.65
N LYS A 60 -11.68 -0.59 -11.84
CA LYS A 60 -11.72 0.09 -13.14
C LYS A 60 -10.77 1.27 -13.07
N LEU A 61 -9.76 1.28 -13.94
CA LEU A 61 -8.92 2.44 -14.11
C LEU A 61 -9.72 3.57 -14.76
N PRO A 62 -9.45 4.85 -14.44
CA PRO A 62 -10.04 5.98 -15.16
C PRO A 62 -9.69 5.91 -16.65
N GLU A 63 -10.51 6.49 -17.53
CA GLU A 63 -10.49 6.32 -19.00
C GLU A 63 -9.11 5.99 -19.61
N ASP A 64 -8.34 6.88 -20.21
CA ASP A 64 -7.07 6.49 -20.87
C ASP A 64 -5.87 6.26 -19.92
N VAL A 65 -6.10 5.61 -18.78
CA VAL A 65 -5.09 5.30 -17.76
C VAL A 65 -4.70 3.82 -17.81
N GLY A 66 -3.39 3.53 -17.86
CA GLY A 66 -2.88 2.17 -17.81
C GLY A 66 -1.54 2.04 -17.11
N PHE A 67 -1.27 0.87 -16.52
CA PHE A 67 0.06 0.49 -16.06
C PHE A 67 0.90 0.04 -17.25
N LEU A 68 2.06 0.67 -17.44
CA LEU A 68 3.02 0.23 -18.45
C LEU A 68 3.75 -1.03 -17.95
N VAL A 69 3.60 -2.12 -18.69
CA VAL A 69 4.22 -3.43 -18.40
C VAL A 69 5.01 -3.94 -19.61
N GLY A 70 5.90 -4.90 -19.36
CA GLY A 70 6.74 -5.55 -20.38
C GLY A 70 8.22 -5.20 -20.26
N GLU A 71 9.04 -5.79 -21.14
CA GLU A 71 10.51 -5.80 -21.05
C GLU A 71 11.14 -4.40 -20.95
N ASN A 72 10.61 -3.43 -21.70
CA ASN A 72 11.09 -2.05 -21.74
C ASN A 72 10.45 -1.14 -20.66
N SER A 73 9.82 -1.72 -19.65
CA SER A 73 9.16 -1.00 -18.57
C SER A 73 9.75 -1.35 -17.20
N PRO A 74 9.48 -0.55 -16.16
CA PRO A 74 9.82 -0.91 -14.79
C PRO A 74 9.08 -2.15 -14.26
N ILE A 75 7.97 -2.57 -14.89
CA ILE A 75 7.19 -3.77 -14.54
C ILE A 75 7.42 -4.82 -15.63
N LYS A 76 8.41 -5.67 -15.44
CA LYS A 76 8.75 -6.72 -16.41
C LYS A 76 7.91 -7.97 -16.20
N TYR A 77 7.59 -8.27 -14.95
CA TYR A 77 6.82 -9.43 -14.53
C TYR A 77 5.62 -9.01 -13.73
N LEU A 78 4.55 -9.79 -13.86
CA LEU A 78 3.39 -9.71 -12.98
C LEU A 78 3.34 -10.98 -12.14
N VAL A 79 3.30 -10.82 -10.83
CA VAL A 79 3.25 -11.94 -9.87
C VAL A 79 1.95 -11.84 -9.09
N LEU A 80 1.12 -12.88 -9.18
CA LEU A 80 -0.13 -12.98 -8.45
C LEU A 80 0.11 -13.71 -7.13
N GLN A 81 -0.15 -13.03 -6.02
CA GLN A 81 -0.25 -13.64 -4.70
C GLN A 81 -1.73 -13.94 -4.41
N VAL A 82 -2.01 -15.16 -3.98
CA VAL A 82 -3.35 -15.61 -3.56
C VAL A 82 -3.29 -16.07 -2.12
N HIS A 83 -4.04 -15.42 -1.24
CA HIS A 83 -4.16 -15.82 0.14
C HIS A 83 -5.41 -16.68 0.33
N TYR A 84 -5.22 -17.91 0.82
CA TYR A 84 -6.29 -18.82 1.18
C TYR A 84 -6.44 -18.85 2.70
N MET A 85 -7.65 -18.63 3.21
CA MET A 85 -7.90 -18.66 4.65
C MET A 85 -7.89 -20.07 5.23
N HIS A 86 -8.18 -21.08 4.40
CA HIS A 86 -8.30 -22.46 4.82
C HIS A 86 -7.54 -23.38 3.88
N LYS A 87 -6.92 -24.41 4.47
CA LYS A 87 -6.30 -25.48 3.72
C LYS A 87 -7.34 -26.23 2.90
N PHE A 88 -6.99 -26.54 1.66
CA PHE A 88 -7.84 -27.34 0.80
C PHE A 88 -7.97 -28.78 1.32
N PRO A 89 -9.16 -29.38 1.22
CA PRO A 89 -9.33 -30.83 1.27
C PRO A 89 -8.35 -31.55 0.33
N GLU A 90 -7.97 -32.77 0.70
CA GLU A 90 -7.06 -33.58 -0.10
C GLU A 90 -7.63 -33.82 -1.51
N GLY A 91 -6.80 -33.65 -2.53
CA GLY A 91 -7.19 -33.82 -3.94
C GLY A 91 -7.95 -32.65 -4.56
N GLN A 92 -8.31 -31.61 -3.79
CA GLN A 92 -8.93 -30.41 -4.34
C GLN A 92 -7.89 -29.43 -4.87
N THR A 93 -8.13 -28.91 -6.07
CA THR A 93 -7.32 -27.85 -6.72
C THR A 93 -8.14 -26.56 -6.86
N ASP A 94 -7.44 -25.46 -7.09
CA ASP A 94 -8.02 -24.13 -7.29
C ASP A 94 -7.34 -23.43 -8.47
N ASN A 95 -8.09 -22.58 -9.17
CA ASN A 95 -7.64 -21.81 -10.32
C ASN A 95 -8.02 -20.33 -10.22
N SER A 96 -8.12 -19.81 -8.99
CA SER A 96 -8.37 -18.39 -8.71
C SER A 96 -7.30 -17.53 -9.37
N GLY A 97 -7.73 -16.42 -9.94
CA GLY A 97 -6.84 -15.51 -10.62
C GLY A 97 -7.51 -14.20 -11.00
N VAL A 98 -6.80 -13.41 -11.79
CA VAL A 98 -7.25 -12.11 -12.29
C VAL A 98 -7.23 -12.10 -13.81
N LEU A 99 -8.28 -11.55 -14.42
CA LEU A 99 -8.32 -11.28 -15.85
C LEU A 99 -7.81 -9.86 -16.10
N LEU A 100 -6.76 -9.74 -16.90
CA LEU A 100 -6.17 -8.45 -17.25
C LEU A 100 -6.61 -8.07 -18.66
N GLN A 101 -7.15 -6.85 -18.79
CA GLN A 101 -7.34 -6.22 -20.09
C GLN A 101 -6.06 -5.45 -20.42
N TYR A 102 -5.50 -5.73 -21.60
CA TYR A 102 -4.28 -5.09 -22.07
C TYR A 102 -4.44 -4.59 -23.50
N THR A 103 -3.60 -3.64 -23.87
CA THR A 103 -3.45 -3.16 -25.24
C THR A 103 -1.97 -2.90 -25.53
N THR A 104 -1.60 -2.94 -26.80
CA THR A 104 -0.28 -2.52 -27.28
C THR A 104 -0.24 -1.02 -27.62
N GLU A 105 -1.40 -0.35 -27.66
CA GLU A 105 -1.47 1.09 -27.83
C GLU A 105 -1.02 1.79 -26.56
N ARG A 106 -0.15 2.79 -26.71
CA ARG A 106 0.39 3.53 -25.56
C ARG A 106 -0.70 4.40 -24.96
N MET A 107 -1.00 4.18 -23.68
CA MET A 107 -1.90 5.04 -22.92
C MET A 107 -1.27 6.43 -22.71
N PRO A 108 -2.02 7.53 -22.94
CA PRO A 108 -1.55 8.90 -22.69
C PRO A 108 -1.36 9.17 -21.19
N ARG A 109 -2.06 8.43 -20.32
CA ARG A 109 -1.89 8.54 -18.86
C ARG A 109 -1.30 7.25 -18.30
N GLN A 110 -0.09 7.34 -17.74
CA GLN A 110 0.57 6.20 -17.12
C GLN A 110 0.25 6.15 -15.63
N ALA A 111 -0.26 5.00 -15.17
CA ALA A 111 -0.55 4.73 -13.77
C ALA A 111 0.72 4.37 -12.98
N GLY A 112 0.75 4.77 -11.72
CA GLY A 112 1.74 4.37 -10.73
C GLY A 112 1.12 4.20 -9.36
N VAL A 113 1.88 3.58 -8.46
CA VAL A 113 1.50 3.45 -7.05
C VAL A 113 2.63 3.99 -6.18
N PHE A 114 2.29 4.91 -5.29
CA PHE A 114 3.19 5.46 -4.29
C PHE A 114 2.83 4.86 -2.94
N LEU A 115 3.77 4.13 -2.32
CA LEU A 115 3.57 3.53 -1.00
C LEU A 115 4.16 4.44 0.08
N LEU A 116 3.30 4.92 0.97
CA LEU A 116 3.69 5.49 2.24
C LEU A 116 3.64 4.41 3.32
N GLY A 117 4.75 4.16 3.98
CA GLY A 117 4.85 3.24 5.10
C GLY A 117 5.65 3.80 6.25
N THR A 118 5.64 3.10 7.38
CA THR A 118 6.43 3.47 8.56
C THR A 118 6.91 2.23 9.29
N SER A 119 8.06 2.34 9.94
CA SER A 119 8.61 1.32 10.83
C SER A 119 8.21 1.61 12.28
N GLY A 120 8.88 0.97 13.24
CA GLY A 120 8.74 1.29 14.66
C GLY A 120 8.03 0.22 15.48
N VAL A 121 7.65 0.60 16.70
CA VAL A 121 7.12 -0.30 17.73
C VAL A 121 5.92 0.34 18.43
N ILE A 122 4.85 -0.44 18.57
CA ILE A 122 3.63 -0.09 19.30
C ILE A 122 3.73 -0.70 20.70
N ALA A 123 3.80 0.15 21.72
CA ALA A 123 3.94 -0.29 23.11
C ALA A 123 2.70 -1.08 23.61
N PRO A 124 2.83 -1.94 24.63
CA PRO A 124 1.68 -2.62 25.26
C PRO A 124 0.63 -1.64 25.80
N HIS A 125 -0.65 -2.01 25.73
CA HIS A 125 -1.80 -1.26 26.27
C HIS A 125 -1.87 0.21 25.84
N ARG A 126 -1.55 0.48 24.57
CA ARG A 126 -1.40 1.84 24.06
C ARG A 126 -2.03 1.99 22.69
N VAL A 127 -2.67 3.14 22.51
CA VAL A 127 -2.94 3.69 21.19
C VAL A 127 -1.70 4.41 20.71
N GLU A 128 -1.27 4.12 19.48
CA GLU A 128 -0.10 4.74 18.85
C GLU A 128 -0.46 5.32 17.49
N HIS A 129 0.07 6.50 17.19
CA HIS A 129 -0.12 7.17 15.90
C HIS A 129 1.17 7.07 15.11
N MET A 130 1.24 6.08 14.23
CA MET A 130 2.41 5.84 13.39
C MET A 130 2.35 6.73 12.16
N GLU A 131 3.36 7.57 11.97
CA GLU A 131 3.32 8.67 11.00
C GLU A 131 4.48 8.56 9.99
N THR A 132 4.22 8.96 8.75
CA THR A 132 5.22 9.08 7.69
C THR A 132 4.94 10.29 6.82
N ALA A 133 5.96 10.90 6.26
CA ALA A 133 5.82 11.96 5.28
C ALA A 133 7.07 12.07 4.40
N CYS A 134 6.87 12.39 3.12
CA CYS A 134 7.94 12.67 2.17
C CYS A 134 7.56 13.79 1.21
N THR A 135 8.49 14.72 1.01
CA THR A 135 8.37 15.77 0.01
C THR A 135 8.55 15.18 -1.39
N LEU A 136 7.67 15.55 -2.32
CA LEU A 136 7.80 15.19 -3.73
C LEU A 136 8.84 16.07 -4.42
N HIS A 137 10.01 15.52 -4.75
CA HIS A 137 11.10 16.29 -5.36
C HIS A 137 11.12 16.24 -6.90
N GLU A 138 10.45 15.26 -7.49
CA GLU A 138 10.37 15.10 -8.94
C GLU A 138 9.55 16.23 -9.57
N ASP A 139 10.02 16.75 -10.70
CA ASP A 139 9.31 17.80 -11.47
C ASP A 139 8.22 17.19 -12.33
N LYS A 140 7.25 16.57 -11.66
CA LYS A 140 6.10 15.88 -12.24
C LYS A 140 4.82 16.32 -11.55
N VAL A 141 3.73 16.24 -12.28
CA VAL A 141 2.38 16.42 -11.74
C VAL A 141 1.71 15.06 -11.73
N ILE A 142 1.33 14.59 -10.54
CA ILE A 142 0.59 13.34 -10.37
C ILE A 142 -0.86 13.65 -10.02
N HIS A 143 -1.76 12.79 -10.48
CA HIS A 143 -3.20 12.91 -10.27
C HIS A 143 -3.69 11.69 -9.48
N PRO A 144 -3.97 11.85 -8.17
CA PRO A 144 -4.45 10.75 -7.35
C PRO A 144 -5.86 10.33 -7.80
N PHE A 145 -6.15 9.04 -7.76
CA PHE A 145 -7.49 8.55 -8.11
C PHE A 145 -8.00 7.41 -7.22
N ALA A 146 -7.11 6.63 -6.60
CA ALA A 146 -7.51 5.63 -5.62
C ALA A 146 -6.46 5.45 -4.53
N PHE A 147 -6.86 4.90 -3.38
CA PHE A 147 -5.95 4.54 -2.31
C PHE A 147 -6.34 3.20 -1.67
N ARG A 148 -5.38 2.53 -1.04
CA ARG A 148 -5.62 1.31 -0.26
C ARG A 148 -4.92 1.44 1.10
N PRO A 149 -5.64 1.36 2.22
CA PRO A 149 -5.04 1.19 3.54
C PRO A 149 -4.62 -0.27 3.75
N HIS A 150 -3.58 -0.50 4.54
CA HIS A 150 -3.24 -1.85 5.00
C HIS A 150 -2.52 -1.83 6.35
N THR A 151 -3.03 -2.65 7.26
CA THR A 151 -2.43 -3.02 8.54
C THR A 151 -2.72 -4.51 8.80
N HIS A 152 -2.13 -5.07 9.85
CA HIS A 152 -2.64 -6.30 10.47
C HIS A 152 -3.71 -5.93 11.51
N SER A 153 -3.84 -6.71 12.60
CA SER A 153 -5.00 -6.67 13.50
C SER A 153 -5.13 -5.45 14.41
N LEU A 154 -4.06 -4.69 14.66
CA LEU A 154 -4.04 -3.56 15.59
C LEU A 154 -4.49 -2.24 14.95
N GLY A 155 -4.50 -2.15 13.62
CA GLY A 155 -4.91 -0.95 12.92
C GLY A 155 -6.41 -0.69 13.06
N THR A 156 -6.74 0.53 13.46
CA THR A 156 -8.13 1.00 13.63
C THR A 156 -8.50 2.09 12.62
N GLU A 157 -7.51 2.82 12.11
CA GLU A 157 -7.70 3.81 11.06
C GLU A 157 -6.38 4.01 10.30
N VAL A 158 -6.47 4.18 8.99
CA VAL A 158 -5.37 4.69 8.17
C VAL A 158 -5.88 5.89 7.37
N SER A 159 -5.12 6.98 7.43
CA SER A 159 -5.41 8.21 6.67
C SER A 159 -4.19 8.68 5.90
N GLY A 160 -4.43 9.22 4.70
CA GLY A 160 -3.41 9.81 3.84
C GLY A 160 -3.76 11.25 3.48
N TYR A 161 -2.75 12.09 3.33
CA TYR A 161 -2.88 13.52 3.10
C TYR A 161 -1.89 14.00 2.05
N VAL A 162 -2.26 15.09 1.38
CA VAL A 162 -1.33 16.00 0.71
C VAL A 162 -1.19 17.23 1.58
N VAL A 163 0.05 17.62 1.86
CA VAL A 163 0.36 18.86 2.57
C VAL A 163 1.00 19.82 1.59
N ARG A 164 0.37 20.99 1.42
CA ARG A 164 0.89 22.08 0.59
C ARG A 164 1.24 23.26 1.47
N ARG A 165 2.48 23.72 1.39
CA ARG A 165 2.93 24.90 2.12
C ARG A 165 2.34 26.16 1.50
N ALA A 166 1.69 26.98 2.32
CA ALA A 166 1.22 28.31 1.93
C ALA A 166 1.76 29.38 2.88
N SER A 167 1.74 30.64 2.45
CA SER A 167 2.17 31.78 3.28
C SER A 167 1.33 31.94 4.56
N THR A 168 0.10 31.42 4.54
CA THR A 168 -0.82 31.45 5.67
C THR A 168 -0.68 30.27 6.62
N GLY A 169 0.22 29.32 6.35
CA GLY A 169 0.36 28.04 7.06
C GLY A 169 0.15 26.85 6.12
N ASP A 170 0.51 25.66 6.57
CA ASP A 170 0.37 24.42 5.81
C ASP A 170 -1.11 24.06 5.61
N GLU A 171 -1.45 23.68 4.38
CA GLU A 171 -2.77 23.20 3.98
C GLU A 171 -2.76 21.68 3.89
N TRP A 172 -3.56 21.03 4.73
CA TRP A 172 -3.71 19.58 4.77
C TRP A 172 -4.98 19.16 4.04
N ARG A 173 -4.82 18.42 2.96
CA ARG A 173 -5.94 17.88 2.16
C ARG A 173 -5.99 16.38 2.31
N LEU A 174 -7.14 15.86 2.72
CA LEU A 174 -7.36 14.43 2.94
C LEU A 174 -7.47 13.72 1.59
N LEU A 175 -6.61 12.74 1.34
CA LEU A 175 -6.71 11.85 0.19
C LEU A 175 -7.68 10.71 0.45
N GLY A 176 -7.76 10.27 1.70
CA GLY A 176 -8.69 9.21 2.10
C GLY A 176 -8.42 8.74 3.52
N ARG A 177 -9.48 8.23 4.15
CA ARG A 177 -9.48 7.68 5.51
C ARG A 177 -10.40 6.47 5.58
N ARG A 178 -9.89 5.34 6.10
CA ARG A 178 -10.64 4.09 6.25
C ARG A 178 -10.17 3.27 7.44
N ASP A 179 -11.05 2.41 7.94
CA ASP A 179 -10.70 1.32 8.84
C ASP A 179 -9.97 0.24 8.01
N PRO A 180 -8.71 -0.11 8.33
CA PRO A 180 -7.96 -1.13 7.58
C PRO A 180 -8.48 -2.56 7.80
N GLN A 181 -9.40 -2.80 8.73
CA GLN A 181 -10.08 -4.09 8.93
C GLN A 181 -11.27 -4.29 7.97
N GLU A 182 -11.76 -3.22 7.32
CA GLU A 182 -12.69 -3.33 6.20
C GLU A 182 -12.02 -3.99 4.98
N PRO A 183 -12.78 -4.47 3.98
CA PRO A 183 -12.21 -5.13 2.80
C PRO A 183 -11.09 -4.30 2.14
N GLN A 184 -9.84 -4.79 2.23
CA GLN A 184 -8.66 -4.03 1.82
C GLN A 184 -8.46 -3.99 0.29
N MET A 185 -9.33 -3.25 -0.39
CA MET A 185 -9.29 -2.94 -1.82
C MET A 185 -8.82 -1.49 -2.07
N PHE A 186 -8.72 -1.11 -3.33
CA PHE A 186 -8.54 0.29 -3.71
C PHE A 186 -9.87 1.03 -3.70
N TYR A 187 -9.95 2.09 -2.88
CA TYR A 187 -11.07 3.01 -2.78
C TYR A 187 -10.77 4.30 -3.55
N PRO A 188 -11.77 4.98 -4.13
CA PRO A 188 -11.54 6.30 -4.71
C PRO A 188 -11.04 7.29 -3.65
N VAL A 189 -10.17 8.21 -4.06
CA VAL A 189 -9.70 9.30 -3.18
C VAL A 189 -10.79 10.34 -2.95
N ASP A 190 -10.74 11.01 -1.79
CA ASP A 190 -11.64 12.11 -1.44
C ASP A 190 -11.25 13.41 -2.17
N ASP A 191 -9.96 13.57 -2.49
CA ASP A 191 -9.40 14.72 -3.18
C ASP A 191 -8.58 14.27 -4.40
N MET A 192 -8.99 14.74 -5.58
CA MET A 192 -8.38 14.44 -6.89
C MET A 192 -7.48 15.57 -7.42
N ASP A 193 -7.25 16.63 -6.64
CA ASP A 193 -6.46 17.75 -7.09
C ASP A 193 -5.01 17.33 -7.37
N PRO A 194 -4.36 17.92 -8.40
CA PRO A 194 -3.02 17.53 -8.78
C PRO A 194 -2.01 17.80 -7.67
N ILE A 195 -1.12 16.83 -7.47
CA ILE A 195 0.01 16.88 -6.53
C ILE A 195 1.27 17.17 -7.34
N LYS A 196 2.05 18.14 -6.90
CA LYS A 196 3.16 18.72 -7.65
C LYS A 196 4.43 18.69 -6.84
N LYS A 197 5.54 18.99 -7.51
CA LYS A 197 6.83 19.20 -6.86
C LYS A 197 6.72 20.13 -5.64
N ASN A 198 7.38 19.74 -4.56
CA ASN A 198 7.40 20.34 -3.22
C ASN A 198 6.12 20.18 -2.39
N ASP A 199 5.05 19.59 -2.92
CA ASP A 199 3.99 19.07 -2.05
C ASP A 199 4.53 17.89 -1.24
N VAL A 200 3.93 17.63 -0.08
CA VAL A 200 4.32 16.52 0.80
C VAL A 200 3.20 15.50 0.84
N LEU A 201 3.53 14.24 0.56
CA LEU A 201 2.63 13.12 0.83
C LEU A 201 2.86 12.67 2.27
N ALA A 202 1.78 12.56 3.05
CA ALA A 202 1.84 12.15 4.45
C ALA A 202 0.79 11.08 4.75
N ALA A 203 1.10 10.13 5.63
CA ALA A 203 0.13 9.13 6.09
C ALA A 203 0.26 8.86 7.58
N ARG A 204 -0.86 8.53 8.22
CA ARG A 204 -0.96 8.17 9.64
C ARG A 204 -1.80 6.92 9.80
N CYS A 205 -1.27 5.93 10.53
CA CYS A 205 -2.06 4.81 11.04
C CYS A 205 -2.31 4.99 12.54
N VAL A 206 -3.54 4.73 12.97
CA VAL A 206 -3.92 4.64 14.39
C VAL A 206 -3.95 3.18 14.77
N MET A 207 -3.03 2.79 15.64
CA MET A 207 -2.89 1.42 16.14
C MET A 207 -3.39 1.33 17.57
N ASN A 208 -4.13 0.29 17.92
CA ASN A 208 -4.54 0.00 19.29
C ASN A 208 -3.95 -1.34 19.74
N ASN A 209 -2.85 -1.31 20.48
CA ASN A 209 -2.24 -2.50 21.03
C ASN A 209 -2.84 -2.84 22.39
N THR A 210 -3.71 -3.86 22.43
CA THR A 210 -4.31 -4.39 23.65
C THR A 210 -3.52 -5.56 24.25
N HIS A 211 -2.36 -5.90 23.70
CA HIS A 211 -1.51 -6.97 24.21
C HIS A 211 -0.65 -6.51 25.38
N GLU A 212 -0.18 -7.46 26.17
CA GLU A 212 0.80 -7.27 27.26
C GLU A 212 2.24 -7.06 26.75
N TYR A 213 2.48 -7.19 25.45
CA TYR A 213 3.81 -7.12 24.84
C TYR A 213 3.85 -6.11 23.67
N PRO A 214 5.03 -5.53 23.38
CA PRO A 214 5.17 -4.60 22.25
C PRO A 214 5.04 -5.33 20.92
N VAL A 215 4.39 -4.70 19.95
CA VAL A 215 4.29 -5.20 18.57
C VAL A 215 5.10 -4.30 17.66
N LYS A 216 5.97 -4.90 16.85
CA LYS A 216 6.86 -4.18 15.91
C LYS A 216 6.31 -4.25 14.50
N ILE A 217 6.76 -3.38 13.62
CA ILE A 217 6.49 -3.50 12.18
C ILE A 217 7.25 -4.69 11.58
N GLY A 218 6.56 -5.49 10.77
CA GLY A 218 7.08 -6.71 10.14
C GLY A 218 6.05 -7.41 9.25
N ALA A 219 6.45 -8.49 8.59
CA ALA A 219 5.68 -9.15 7.54
C ALA A 219 4.79 -10.33 8.01
N THR A 220 4.83 -10.67 9.30
CA THR A 220 4.05 -11.78 9.84
C THR A 220 2.80 -11.28 10.53
N ASN A 221 1.81 -12.16 10.70
CA ASN A 221 0.60 -11.87 11.47
C ASN A 221 0.85 -11.56 12.97
N LYS A 222 2.07 -11.79 13.47
CA LYS A 222 2.50 -11.44 14.84
C LYS A 222 3.12 -10.04 14.90
N ASP A 223 3.53 -9.52 13.76
CA ASP A 223 4.01 -8.16 13.60
C ASP A 223 2.85 -7.27 13.12
N GLU A 224 3.13 -5.99 12.89
CA GLU A 224 2.20 -5.05 12.27
C GLU A 224 2.71 -4.47 10.95
N MET A 225 1.81 -3.86 10.20
CA MET A 225 2.14 -3.00 9.06
C MET A 225 1.36 -1.70 9.15
N CYS A 226 1.93 -0.63 8.60
CA CYS A 226 1.22 0.63 8.40
C CYS A 226 1.53 1.11 6.99
N ASN A 227 0.63 0.82 6.05
CA ASN A 227 0.82 1.12 4.64
C ASN A 227 -0.38 1.91 4.10
N PHE A 228 -0.09 2.98 3.37
CA PHE A 228 -1.04 3.73 2.55
C PHE A 228 -0.54 3.71 1.11
N TYR A 229 -1.22 2.96 0.25
CA TYR A 229 -0.92 2.88 -1.17
C TYR A 229 -1.75 3.93 -1.91
N LEU A 230 -1.12 4.89 -2.56
CA LEU A 230 -1.78 5.89 -3.39
C LEU A 230 -1.60 5.53 -4.87
N MET A 231 -2.70 5.22 -5.55
CA MET A 231 -2.74 5.13 -7.01
C MET A 231 -2.90 6.52 -7.62
N TYR A 232 -2.04 6.80 -8.58
CA TYR A 232 -2.06 8.05 -9.34
C TYR A 232 -1.77 7.78 -10.81
N TRP A 233 -2.02 8.77 -11.66
CA TRP A 233 -1.54 8.79 -13.04
C TRP A 233 -0.76 10.07 -13.34
N VAL A 234 0.08 10.01 -14.38
CA VAL A 234 0.80 11.14 -14.96
C VAL A 234 0.42 11.31 -16.43
N GLN A 235 0.33 12.54 -16.91
CA GLN A 235 0.01 12.86 -18.30
C GLN A 235 1.28 12.88 -19.15
N ASP A 236 1.31 12.11 -20.24
CA ASP A 236 2.38 12.09 -21.26
C ASP A 236 3.81 11.89 -20.73
N ASP A 237 3.95 11.36 -19.52
CA ASP A 237 5.21 11.12 -18.83
C ASP A 237 5.24 9.70 -18.22
N THR A 238 6.34 9.36 -17.58
CA THR A 238 6.56 8.15 -16.79
C THR A 238 6.13 8.37 -15.34
N PRO A 239 5.63 7.35 -14.64
CA PRO A 239 5.35 7.44 -13.20
C PRO A 239 6.58 7.90 -12.39
N LEU A 240 6.36 8.37 -11.17
CA LEU A 240 7.42 8.71 -10.23
C LEU A 240 8.48 7.60 -10.12
N SER A 241 9.75 8.02 -10.09
CA SER A 241 10.88 7.15 -9.80
C SER A 241 10.92 6.75 -8.32
N GLN A 242 10.56 7.68 -7.43
CA GLN A 242 10.34 7.41 -6.02
C GLN A 242 8.98 6.73 -5.86
N LYS A 243 9.00 5.43 -5.58
CA LYS A 243 7.77 4.64 -5.34
C LYS A 243 7.43 4.48 -3.86
N TYR A 244 8.37 4.81 -2.99
CA TYR A 244 8.32 4.48 -1.57
C TYR A 244 8.67 5.69 -0.71
N CYS A 245 7.95 5.83 0.39
CA CYS A 245 8.20 6.78 1.45
C CYS A 245 8.11 6.04 2.79
N PHE A 246 9.23 5.88 3.48
CA PHE A 246 9.28 5.20 4.78
C PHE A 246 9.92 6.09 5.83
N SER A 247 9.27 6.17 6.99
CA SER A 247 9.81 6.79 8.19
C SER A 247 10.29 5.73 9.20
N ALA A 248 11.12 6.16 10.16
CA ALA A 248 11.53 5.30 11.28
C ALA A 248 10.37 4.96 12.25
N GLY A 249 9.27 5.71 12.18
CA GLY A 249 8.10 5.61 13.05
C GLY A 249 8.40 5.71 14.55
N PRO A 250 7.44 5.34 15.40
CA PRO A 250 7.58 5.40 16.85
C PRO A 250 8.72 4.51 17.40
N PRO A 251 9.48 5.00 18.41
CA PRO A 251 9.33 6.29 19.09
C PRO A 251 10.11 7.45 18.43
N TYR A 252 10.74 7.22 17.29
CA TYR A 252 11.74 8.13 16.72
C TYR A 252 11.17 9.21 15.80
N TYR A 253 10.08 8.92 15.10
CA TYR A 253 9.48 9.82 14.13
C TYR A 253 8.00 10.08 14.44
N TYR A 254 7.65 11.37 14.40
CA TYR A 254 6.29 11.91 14.43
C TYR A 254 6.29 13.18 13.56
N TRP A 255 5.16 13.58 13.00
CA TRP A 255 5.02 14.77 12.16
C TRP A 255 5.47 16.06 12.88
N ASN A 256 5.27 16.16 14.20
CA ASN A 256 5.74 17.32 14.98
C ASN A 256 7.28 17.38 15.16
N ARG A 257 8.01 16.35 14.74
CA ARG A 257 9.47 16.27 14.71
C ARG A 257 9.99 16.04 13.28
N ALA A 258 9.13 16.10 12.28
CA ALA A 258 9.49 15.88 10.90
C ALA A 258 10.34 17.04 10.36
N ILE A 259 11.25 16.75 9.43
CA ILE A 259 12.15 17.74 8.83
C ILE A 259 11.39 18.81 8.04
N GLU A 260 10.21 18.46 7.54
CA GLU A 260 9.30 19.36 6.86
C GLU A 260 8.82 20.51 7.76
N ASN A 261 8.91 20.35 9.09
CA ASN A 261 8.51 21.33 10.10
C ASN A 261 7.05 21.78 9.90
N PHE A 262 6.13 20.81 9.96
CA PHE A 262 4.72 21.06 9.69
C PHE A 262 4.07 21.99 10.72
N ASP A 263 3.16 22.83 10.24
CA ASP A 263 2.16 23.48 11.09
C ASP A 263 0.75 22.93 10.81
N ARG A 264 -0.23 23.30 11.65
CA ARG A 264 -1.65 22.93 11.52
C ARG A 264 -1.89 21.43 11.33
N ILE A 265 -1.07 20.61 11.98
CA ILE A 265 -1.15 19.15 11.91
C ILE A 265 -2.57 18.72 12.32
N PRO A 266 -3.26 17.89 11.52
CA PRO A 266 -4.58 17.38 11.86
C PRO A 266 -4.58 16.67 13.21
N ASP A 267 -5.60 16.95 14.02
CA ASP A 267 -5.75 16.37 15.35
C ASP A 267 -5.69 14.84 15.32
N ARG A 268 -5.12 14.28 16.38
CA ARG A 268 -4.93 12.83 16.54
C ARG A 268 -6.24 12.09 16.81
N ASP A 269 -7.24 12.77 17.36
CA ASP A 269 -8.38 12.17 18.07
C ASP A 269 -9.74 12.61 17.52
N ILE A 270 -9.97 12.52 16.21
CA ILE A 270 -11.31 12.87 15.69
C ILE A 270 -12.35 11.77 15.97
N ASN A 271 -11.98 10.49 16.23
CA ASN A 271 -12.97 9.45 16.57
C ASN A 271 -12.39 8.27 17.39
N ILE A 272 -11.86 8.52 18.59
CA ILE A 272 -11.68 7.44 19.59
C ILE A 272 -12.68 7.70 20.71
N ILE A 273 -13.94 7.27 20.47
CA ILE A 273 -15.00 7.15 21.49
C ILE A 273 -15.34 5.67 21.59
#